data_AF-A0AA36FTY7-F1
#
_entry.id   AF-A0AA36FTY7-F1
#
_cell.length_a   1.000
_cell.length_b   1.000
_cell.length_c   1.000
_cell.angle_alpha   90.00
_cell.angle_beta   90.00
_cell.angle_gamma   90.00
#
_symmetry.space_group_name_H-M   'P 1'
#
loop_
_entity.id
_entity.type
_entity.pdbx_description
1 polymer ?
#
loop_
_entity_poly.entity_id
_entity_poly.type
_entity_poly.pdbx_seq_one_letter_code
_entity_poly.pdbx_strand_id
1 'polypeptide(L)'
;MLKLAFFHLRRHTGEKPFNCDSCGRWFSRSDHLRTHRRTHTDEKPYQCTICPYAARRRDVLTRHMSTRHQAKAGKSIFQKARDARR
;
A
#
# COMPACT_ATOMS: atom_id res chain seq x y z
N MET A 1 4.39 -6.91 22.12
CA MET A 1 3.98 -5.62 22.71
C MET A 1 4.97 -4.47 22.43
N LEU A 2 6.30 -4.67 22.47
CA LEU A 2 7.29 -3.58 22.35
C LEU A 2 7.36 -2.85 20.98
N LYS A 3 7.23 -3.57 19.85
CA LYS A 3 7.30 -2.96 18.51
C LYS A 3 6.18 -1.95 18.23
N LEU A 4 4.98 -2.18 18.77
CA LEU A 4 3.83 -1.28 18.56
C LEU A 4 4.01 0.04 19.32
N ALA A 5 4.48 -0.03 20.57
CA ALA A 5 4.83 1.15 21.36
C ALA A 5 5.93 1.97 20.69
N PHE A 6 6.97 1.33 20.16
CA PHE A 6 8.05 2.01 19.44
C PHE A 6 7.57 2.73 18.18
N PHE A 7 6.74 2.09 17.34
CA PHE A 7 6.16 2.79 16.17
C PHE A 7 5.19 3.91 16.55
N HIS A 8 4.46 3.75 17.67
CA HIS A 8 3.60 4.79 18.21
C HIS A 8 4.43 6.01 18.68
N LEU A 9 5.53 5.76 19.40
CA LEU A 9 6.45 6.79 19.88
C LEU A 9 7.07 7.60 18.74
N ARG A 10 7.38 6.99 17.59
CA ARG A 10 7.86 7.70 16.40
C ARG A 10 6.91 8.78 15.87
N ARG A 11 5.61 8.65 16.14
CA ARG A 11 4.64 9.70 15.78
C ARG A 11 4.77 10.93 16.68
N HIS A 12 5.21 10.73 17.92
CA HIS A 12 5.46 11.81 18.88
C HIS A 12 6.84 12.44 18.68
N THR A 13 7.88 11.64 18.42
CA THR A 13 9.26 12.15 18.24
C THR A 13 9.56 12.66 16.84
N GLY A 14 8.71 12.35 15.85
CA GLY A 14 8.92 12.77 14.47
C GLY A 14 10.02 11.99 13.72
N GLU A 15 10.59 10.94 14.33
CA GLU A 15 11.61 10.11 13.69
C GLU A 15 11.10 9.48 12.39
N LYS A 16 11.86 9.69 11.31
CA LYS A 16 11.60 9.12 9.99
C LYS A 16 12.84 8.39 9.48
N PRO A 17 13.11 7.16 9.95
CA PRO A 17 14.36 6.47 9.63
C PRO A 17 14.39 5.84 8.23
N PHE A 18 13.28 5.83 7.50
CA PHE A 18 13.20 5.17 6.19
C PHE A 18 13.25 6.20 5.06
N ASN A 19 14.34 6.25 4.31
CA ASN A 19 14.51 7.14 3.16
C ASN A 19 14.08 6.47 1.84
N CYS A 20 13.60 7.26 0.89
CA CYS A 20 13.41 6.84 -0.50
C CYS A 20 14.55 7.32 -1.38
N ASP A 21 15.40 6.40 -1.85
CA ASP A 21 16.59 6.73 -2.64
C ASP A 21 16.27 7.51 -3.93
N SER A 22 15.09 7.28 -4.53
CA SER A 22 14.69 7.95 -5.77
C SER A 22 14.32 9.43 -5.61
N CYS A 23 13.91 9.89 -4.42
CA CYS A 23 13.41 11.26 -4.23
C CYS A 23 13.81 11.90 -2.89
N GLY A 24 14.62 11.22 -2.09
CA GLY A 24 15.09 11.69 -0.78
C GLY A 24 14.01 11.80 0.30
N ARG A 25 12.78 11.34 0.06
CA ARG A 25 11.68 11.48 1.02
C ARG A 25 11.79 10.50 2.17
N TRP A 26 11.60 11.00 3.39
CA TRP A 26 11.68 10.20 4.62
C TRP A 26 10.31 9.76 5.14
N PHE A 27 10.25 8.55 5.70
CA PHE A 27 9.06 7.89 6.25
C PHE A 27 9.34 7.31 7.64
N SER A 28 8.33 7.33 8.51
CA SER A 28 8.40 6.76 9.87
C SER A 28 8.25 5.24 9.91
N ARG A 29 7.69 4.65 8.83
CA ARG A 29 7.42 3.22 8.71
C ARG A 29 7.86 2.66 7.35
N SER A 30 8.37 1.44 7.35
CA SER A 30 8.89 0.76 6.16
C SER A 30 7.80 0.35 5.17
N ASP A 31 6.60 0.02 5.65
CA ASP A 31 5.45 -0.30 4.80
C ASP A 31 5.00 0.92 3.99
N HIS A 32 5.03 2.11 4.59
CA HIS A 32 4.76 3.37 3.89
C HIS A 32 5.82 3.66 2.82
N LEU A 33 7.11 3.54 3.14
CA LEU A 33 8.18 3.65 2.14
C LEU A 33 7.97 2.67 0.98
N ARG A 34 7.68 1.41 1.26
CA ARG A 34 7.43 0.39 0.21
C ARG A 34 6.25 0.77 -0.68
N THR A 35 5.13 1.22 -0.12
CA THR A 35 4.00 1.69 -0.93
C THR A 35 4.30 2.97 -1.69
N HIS A 36 5.14 3.85 -1.14
CA HIS A 36 5.60 5.06 -1.80
C HIS A 36 6.50 4.73 -2.98
N ARG A 37 7.43 3.78 -2.89
CA ARG A 37 8.30 3.40 -4.02
C ARG A 37 7.52 3.01 -5.28
N ARG A 38 6.32 2.45 -5.13
CA ARG A 38 5.42 2.15 -6.26
C ARG A 38 4.95 3.40 -7.02
N THR A 39 5.12 4.61 -6.45
CA THR A 39 4.86 5.89 -7.13
C THR A 39 5.88 6.22 -8.19
N HIS A 40 7.07 5.65 -8.09
CA HIS A 40 8.13 5.84 -9.06
C HIS A 40 8.09 4.78 -10.16
N THR A 41 7.56 3.59 -9.85
CA THR A 41 7.54 2.45 -10.79
C THR A 41 6.18 2.23 -11.46
N ASP A 42 5.17 3.03 -11.13
CA ASP A 42 3.77 2.86 -11.54
C ASP A 42 3.15 1.47 -11.34
N GLU A 43 3.76 0.69 -10.43
CA GLU A 43 3.30 -0.65 -10.11
C GLU A 43 1.93 -0.61 -9.41
N LYS A 44 0.98 -1.35 -9.98
CA LYS A 44 -0.39 -1.49 -9.48
C LYS A 44 -0.69 -2.96 -9.22
N PRO A 45 -0.20 -3.52 -8.10
CA PRO A 45 -0.26 -4.95 -7.86
C PRO A 45 -1.65 -5.44 -7.45
N TYR A 46 -2.59 -4.54 -7.15
CA TYR A 46 -3.95 -4.92 -6.78
C TYR A 46 -4.88 -4.73 -7.97
N GLN A 47 -5.29 -5.83 -8.58
CA GLN A 47 -6.19 -5.82 -9.73
C GLN A 47 -7.64 -6.05 -9.29
N CYS A 48 -8.55 -5.28 -9.89
CA CYS A 48 -9.97 -5.51 -9.82
C CYS A 48 -10.30 -6.81 -10.56
N THR A 49 -11.16 -7.64 -9.98
CA THR A 49 -11.60 -8.91 -10.58
C THR A 49 -12.77 -8.73 -11.55
N ILE A 50 -13.37 -7.54 -11.61
CA ILE A 50 -14.59 -7.26 -12.38
C ILE A 50 -14.30 -6.36 -13.58
N CYS A 51 -13.29 -5.48 -13.50
CA CYS A 51 -12.91 -4.60 -14.59
C CYS A 51 -11.37 -4.45 -14.67
N PRO A 52 -10.84 -3.82 -15.73
CA PRO A 52 -9.38 -3.64 -15.91
C PRO A 52 -8.71 -2.68 -14.90
N TYR A 53 -9.45 -2.15 -13.92
CA TYR A 53 -8.89 -1.21 -12.95
C TYR A 53 -7.86 -1.89 -12.04
N ALA A 54 -6.72 -1.23 -11.86
CA ALA A 54 -5.67 -1.66 -10.94
C ALA A 54 -5.24 -0.52 -10.02
N ALA A 55 -4.92 -0.87 -8.78
CA ALA A 55 -4.52 0.08 -7.74
C ALA A 55 -3.15 -0.25 -7.16
N ARG A 56 -2.46 0.81 -6.73
CA ARG A 56 -1.18 0.75 -6.02
C ARG A 56 -1.31 0.25 -4.58
N ARG A 57 -2.47 0.50 -3.95
CA ARG A 57 -2.79 0.18 -2.55
C ARG A 57 -4.13 -0.55 -2.46
N ARG A 58 -4.27 -1.41 -1.45
CA ARG A 58 -5.47 -2.23 -1.22
C ARG A 58 -6.71 -1.38 -0.94
N ASP A 59 -6.60 -0.41 -0.05
CA ASP A 59 -7.71 0.45 0.37
C ASP A 59 -8.34 1.21 -0.80
N VAL A 60 -7.51 1.61 -1.77
CA VAL A 60 -7.98 2.24 -3.01
C VAL A 60 -8.83 1.29 -3.84
N LEU A 61 -8.41 0.02 -3.98
CA LEU A 61 -9.21 -0.98 -4.68
C LEU A 61 -10.46 -1.38 -3.90
N THR A 62 -10.40 -1.46 -2.57
CA THR A 62 -11.58 -1.71 -1.72
C THR A 62 -12.64 -0.63 -1.93
N ARG A 63 -12.24 0.65 -1.93
CA ARG A 63 -13.14 1.77 -2.23
C ARG A 63 -13.65 1.74 -3.67
N HIS A 64 -12.78 1.42 -4.63
CA HIS A 64 -13.20 1.25 -6.02
C HIS A 64 -14.28 0.17 -6.12
N MET A 65 -14.07 -0.99 -5.49
CA MET A 65 -15.06 -2.05 -5.43
C MET A 65 -16.34 -1.52 -4.80
N SER A 66 -16.33 -1.05 -3.55
CA SER A 66 -17.57 -0.62 -2.87
C SER A 66 -18.38 0.46 -3.61
N THR A 67 -17.73 1.33 -4.39
CA THR A 67 -18.39 2.43 -5.12
C THR A 67 -18.74 2.10 -6.57
N ARG A 68 -18.02 1.19 -7.23
CA ARG A 68 -18.18 0.87 -8.66
C ARG A 68 -18.74 -0.53 -8.90
N HIS A 69 -18.65 -1.41 -7.91
CA HIS A 69 -19.06 -2.80 -7.98
C HIS A 69 -19.73 -3.22 -6.67
N GLN A 70 -20.99 -3.65 -6.70
CA GLN A 70 -21.65 -4.15 -5.48
C GLN A 70 -20.89 -5.38 -4.95
N ALA A 71 -20.06 -5.21 -3.92
CA ALA A 71 -19.19 -6.26 -3.42
C ALA A 71 -20.00 -7.26 -2.59
N LYS A 72 -20.13 -8.51 -3.09
CA LYS A 72 -20.73 -9.60 -2.32
C LYS A 72 -19.77 -10.05 -1.22
N ALA A 73 -20.29 -10.19 0.01
CA ALA A 73 -19.53 -10.69 1.15
C ALA A 73 -18.90 -12.06 0.82
N GLY A 74 -17.59 -12.22 1.06
CA GLY A 74 -16.90 -13.50 0.97
C GLY A 74 -16.04 -13.77 -0.28
N LYS A 75 -16.05 -12.93 -1.32
CA LYS A 75 -15.10 -13.06 -2.46
C LYS A 75 -13.86 -12.18 -2.25
N SER A 76 -12.67 -12.71 -2.59
CA SER A 76 -11.44 -11.91 -2.64
C SER A 76 -11.60 -10.80 -3.67
N ILE A 77 -11.79 -9.57 -3.19
CA ILE A 77 -12.01 -8.37 -4.02
C ILE A 77 -10.75 -7.87 -4.74
N PHE A 78 -9.60 -8.51 -4.54
CA PHE A 78 -8.35 -8.14 -5.21
C PHE A 78 -7.54 -9.37 -5.58
N GLN A 79 -6.90 -9.33 -6.74
CA GLN A 79 -5.84 -10.25 -7.10
C GLN A 79 -4.50 -9.52 -6.91
N LYS A 80 -3.60 -10.10 -6.11
CA LYS A 80 -2.21 -9.63 -6.07
C LYS A 80 -1.50 -10.18 -7.30
N ALA A 81 -1.03 -9.31 -8.18
CA ALA A 81 -0.05 -9.71 -9.18
C ALA A 81 1.16 -10.33 -8.46
N ARG A 82 1.61 -11.52 -8.89
CA ARG A 82 2.87 -12.09 -8.40
C ARG A 82 3.96 -11.07 -8.71
N ASP A 83 4.59 -10.54 -7.65
CA ASP A 83 5.69 -9.59 -7.79
C ASP A 83 6.79 -10.24 -8.63
N ALA A 84 6.98 -9.81 -9.87
CA ALA A 84 8.20 -10.09 -10.65
C ALA A 84 9.28 -9.13 -10.17
N ARG A 85 9.75 -9.34 -8.93
CA ARG A 85 10.96 -8.71 -8.41
C ARG A 85 11.95 -9.82 -8.05
N ARG A 86 12.81 -10.11 -9.01
CA ARG A 86 14.13 -10.71 -8.80
C ARG A 86 14.99 -9.74 -8.00
#